data_AF-A0A261EUK7-F1
#
_entry.id   AF-A0A261EUK7-F1
#
_cell.length_a   1.000
_cell.length_b   1.000
_cell.length_c   1.000
_cell.angle_alpha   90.00
_cell.angle_beta   90.00
_cell.angle_gamma   90.00
#
_symmetry.space_group_name_H-M   'P 1'
#
loop_
_entity.id
_entity.type
_entity.pdbx_description
1 polymer ?
#
loop_
_entity_poly.entity_id
_entity_poly.type
_entity_poly.pdbx_seq_one_letter_code
_entity_poly.pdbx_strand_id
1 'polypeptide(L)' 'MLPEELTSDDQTKVKAYLARLTHYGLLSDVSAYDQLTMEEVAQLAKALRDNDPDVLDPMNLAAKLNARLQNQQH' A
#
# COMPACT_ATOMS: atom_id res chain seq x y z
N MET A 1 -19.45 1.47 3.36
CA MET A 1 -19.04 1.41 4.78
C MET A 1 -17.52 1.43 4.79
N LEU A 2 -16.89 2.34 5.54
CA LEU A 2 -15.47 2.19 5.84
C LEU A 2 -15.34 0.84 6.59
N PRO A 3 -14.33 0.00 6.30
CA PRO A 3 -14.07 -1.16 7.14
C PRO A 3 -13.92 -0.64 8.58
N GLU A 4 -14.68 -1.21 9.52
CA GLU A 4 -14.94 -0.65 10.87
C GLU A 4 -13.68 -0.43 11.74
N GLU A 5 -12.48 -0.71 11.22
CA GLU A 5 -11.21 -0.66 11.93
C GLU A 5 -10.12 0.22 11.28
N LEU A 6 -10.39 0.93 10.17
CA LEU A 6 -9.38 1.78 9.54
C LEU A 6 -9.22 3.13 10.27
N THR A 7 -8.18 3.23 11.09
CA THR A 7 -7.85 4.43 11.85
C THR A 7 -6.95 5.39 11.06
N SER A 8 -6.79 6.63 11.54
CA SER A 8 -5.82 7.58 10.98
C SER A 8 -4.37 7.08 11.11
N ASP A 9 -4.08 6.32 12.17
CA ASP A 9 -2.78 5.70 12.40
C ASP A 9 -2.47 4.63 11.33
N ASP A 10 -3.46 3.85 10.93
CA ASP A 10 -3.33 2.86 9.85
C ASP A 10 -2.99 3.48 8.51
N GLN A 11 -3.70 4.55 8.16
CA GLN A 11 -3.42 5.29 6.94
C GLN A 11 -1.99 5.85 6.96
N THR A 12 -1.54 6.33 8.11
CA THR A 12 -0.16 6.82 8.29
C THR A 12 0.87 5.71 8.13
N LYS A 13 0.63 4.53 8.73
CA LYS A 13 1.49 3.34 8.59
C LYS A 13 1.58 2.86 7.14
N VAL A 14 0.45 2.77 6.45
CA VAL A 14 0.41 2.39 5.04
C VAL A 14 1.20 3.40 4.19
N LYS A 15 0.98 4.71 4.37
CA LYS A 15 1.74 5.75 3.67
C LYS A 15 3.25 5.64 3.94
N ALA A 16 3.65 5.43 5.19
CA ALA A 16 5.06 5.25 5.55
C ALA A 16 5.67 3.99 4.91
N TYR A 17 4.91 2.89 4.86
CA TYR A 17 5.33 1.66 4.22
C TYR A 17 5.50 1.86 2.70
N LEU A 18 4.53 2.47 2.02
CA LEU A 18 4.65 2.79 0.59
C LEU A 18 5.82 3.74 0.31
N ALA A 19 6.02 4.77 1.14
CA ALA A 19 7.17 5.67 1.03
C ALA A 19 8.51 4.91 1.17
N ARG A 20 8.56 3.90 2.04
CA ARG A 20 9.73 3.02 2.17
C ARG A 20 9.95 2.19 0.89
N LEU A 21 8.90 1.67 0.26
CA LEU A 21 9.00 0.98 -1.03
C LEU A 21 9.49 1.92 -2.14
N THR A 22 9.02 3.17 -2.18
CA THR A 22 9.52 4.21 -3.09
C THR A 22 10.99 4.52 -2.83
N HIS A 23 11.41 4.65 -1.56
CA HIS A 23 12.81 4.90 -1.20
C HIS A 23 13.75 3.78 -1.68
N TYR A 24 13.31 2.53 -1.64
CA TYR A 24 14.07 1.39 -2.17
C TYR A 24 13.97 1.24 -3.70
N GLY A 25 13.28 2.15 -4.39
CA GLY A 25 13.10 2.10 -5.84
C GLY A 25 12.16 0.99 -6.31
N LEU A 26 11.38 0.38 -5.40
CA LEU A 26 10.39 -0.63 -5.73
C LEU A 26 9.13 0.00 -6.32
N LEU A 27 8.72 1.18 -5.82
CA LEU A 27 7.64 1.97 -6.40
C LEU A 27 8.20 3.17 -7.16
N SER A 28 7.59 3.49 -8.31
CA SER A 28 7.99 4.66 -9.11
C SER A 28 7.64 5.98 -8.42
N ASP A 29 6.59 6.01 -7.58
CA ASP A 29 6.12 7.21 -6.89
C ASP A 29 5.24 6.86 -5.67
N VAL A 30 5.12 7.76 -4.70
CA VAL A 30 4.28 7.66 -3.50
C VAL A 30 2.78 7.82 -3.79
N SER A 31 2.43 8.29 -5.01
CA SER A 31 1.06 8.33 -5.53
C SER A 31 0.39 6.95 -5.60
N ALA A 32 1.16 5.87 -5.39
CA ALA A 32 0.64 4.52 -5.17
C ALA A 32 -0.41 4.45 -4.05
N TYR A 33 -0.36 5.34 -3.04
CA TYR A 33 -1.40 5.39 -2.00
C TYR A 33 -2.76 5.78 -2.56
N ASP A 34 -2.80 6.75 -3.48
CA ASP A 34 -4.04 7.27 -4.06
C ASP A 34 -4.71 6.25 -5.01
N GLN A 35 -3.96 5.22 -5.40
CA GLN A 35 -4.44 4.09 -6.21
C GLN A 35 -5.03 2.94 -5.39
N LEU A 36 -4.88 2.98 -4.07
CA LEU A 36 -5.44 1.97 -3.18
C LEU A 36 -6.88 2.33 -2.82
N THR A 37 -7.76 1.35 -2.93
CA THR A 37 -9.09 1.45 -2.34
C THR A 37 -8.98 1.45 -0.81
N MET A 38 -9.98 2.01 -0.13
CA MET A 38 -10.01 2.01 1.35
C MET A 38 -9.96 0.60 1.94
N GLU A 39 -10.49 -0.40 1.24
CA GLU A 39 -10.43 -1.81 1.65
C GLU A 39 -9.00 -2.35 1.58
N GLU A 40 -8.27 -2.07 0.50
CA GLU A 40 -6.87 -2.47 0.36
C GLU A 40 -5.97 -1.76 1.38
N VAL A 41 -6.24 -0.48 1.67
CA VAL A 41 -5.54 0.24 2.75
C VAL A 41 -5.79 -0.45 4.10
N ALA A 42 -7.03 -0.89 4.38
CA ALA A 42 -7.35 -1.61 5.61
C ALA A 42 -6.67 -2.98 5.69
N GLN A 43 -6.65 -3.74 4.60
CA GLN A 43 -5.97 -5.04 4.53
C GLN A 43 -4.46 -4.88 4.74
N LEU A 44 -3.84 -3.90 4.07
CA LEU A 44 -2.42 -3.63 4.20
C LEU A 44 -2.08 -3.11 5.61
N ALA A 45 -2.91 -2.26 6.18
CA ALA A 45 -2.74 -1.80 7.56
C ALA A 45 -2.83 -2.97 8.56
N LYS A 46 -3.81 -3.86 8.39
CA LYS A 46 -3.94 -5.06 9.22
C LYS A 46 -2.71 -5.96 9.09
N ALA A 47 -2.25 -6.23 7.87
CA ALA A 47 -1.04 -7.00 7.64
C ALA A 47 0.21 -6.37 8.25
N LEU A 48 0.34 -5.04 8.20
CA LEU A 48 1.42 -4.30 8.87
C LEU A 48 1.36 -4.40 10.40
N ARG A 49 0.16 -4.45 11.00
CA ARG A 49 -0.02 -4.67 12.44
C ARG A 49 0.33 -6.11 12.84
N ASP A 50 -0.14 -7.07 12.06
CA ASP A 50 0.02 -8.50 12.33
C ASP A 50 1.41 -9.02 11.92
N ASN A 51 2.20 -8.18 11.24
CA ASN A 51 3.51 -8.51 10.66
C ASN A 51 3.43 -9.76 9.77
N ASP A 52 2.36 -9.85 8.96
CA ASP A 52 2.07 -10.99 8.10
C ASP A 52 3.02 -11.01 6.89
N PRO A 53 3.97 -11.96 6.82
CA PRO A 53 5.00 -11.97 5.79
C PRO A 53 4.45 -12.29 4.39
N ASP A 54 3.30 -12.97 4.29
CA ASP A 54 2.71 -13.35 2.99
C ASP A 54 2.04 -12.15 2.32
N VAL A 55 1.51 -11.22 3.12
CA VAL A 55 0.92 -9.96 2.61
C VAL A 55 1.96 -8.85 2.50
N LEU A 56 3.00 -8.88 3.34
CA LEU A 56 4.08 -7.88 3.37
C LEU A 56 5.19 -8.14 2.35
N ASP A 57 5.01 -9.04 1.37
CA ASP A 57 5.96 -9.18 0.27
C ASP A 57 6.07 -7.84 -0.50
N PRO A 58 7.19 -7.10 -0.28
CA PRO A 58 7.33 -5.74 -0.78
C PRO A 58 7.49 -5.72 -2.30
N MET A 59 8.02 -6.78 -2.90
CA MET A 59 8.22 -6.88 -4.35
C MET A 59 6.89 -7.15 -5.05
N ASN A 60 6.10 -8.09 -4.54
CA ASN A 60 4.80 -8.43 -5.12
C ASN A 60 3.82 -7.25 -5.02
N LEU A 61 3.77 -6.58 -3.86
CA LEU A 61 2.93 -5.40 -3.68
C LEU A 61 3.36 -4.26 -4.61
N ALA A 62 4.67 -3.98 -4.67
CA ALA A 62 5.21 -2.95 -5.54
C ALA A 62 4.93 -3.24 -7.03
N ALA A 63 5.09 -4.49 -7.48
CA ALA A 63 4.80 -4.88 -8.85
C ALA A 63 3.33 -4.63 -9.22
N LYS A 64 2.39 -5.01 -8.33
CA LYS A 64 0.95 -4.76 -8.53
C LYS A 64 0.63 -3.26 -8.61
N LEU A 65 1.21 -2.46 -7.71
CA LEU A 65 0.96 -1.02 -7.68
C LEU A 65 1.59 -0.29 -8.87
N ASN A 66 2.81 -0.64 -9.27
CA ASN A 66 3.43 -0.10 -10.47
C ASN A 66 2.64 -0.44 -11.74
N ALA A 67 2.14 -1.67 -11.87
CA ALA A 67 1.30 -2.06 -13.00
C ALA A 67 0.02 -1.21 -13.05
N ARG A 68 -0.60 -0.93 -11.91
CA ARG A 68 -1.77 -0.03 -11.83
C ARG A 68 -1.42 1.41 -12.22
N LEU A 69 -0.30 1.93 -11.73
CA LEU A 69 0.18 3.27 -12.06
C LEU A 69 0.48 3.43 -13.56
N GLN A 70 1.07 2.42 -14.19
CA GLN A 70 1.37 2.43 -15.63
C GLN A 70 0.11 2.37 -16.50
N ASN A 71 -0.90 1.59 -16.11
CA ASN A 71 -2.15 1.44 -16.86
C ASN A 71 -3.04 2.69 -16.86
N GLN A 72 -2.74 3.72 -16.07
CA GLN A 72 -3.49 4.98 -16.04
C GLN A 72 -2.82 6.12 -16.82
N GLN A 73 -1.64 5.89 -17.41
CA GLN A 73 -0.93 6.89 -18.23
C GLN A 73 -1.27 6.79 -19.73
N HIS A 74 -2.28 6.00 -20.11
CA HIS A 74 -2.78 5.81 -21.47
C HIS A 74 -4.28 6.12 -21.55
#